data_AF-A0A4V1IUW5-F1
#
_entry.id   AF-A0A4V1IUW5-F1
#
_cell.length_a   1.000
_cell.length_b   1.000
_cell.length_c   1.000
_cell.angle_alpha   90.00
_cell.angle_beta   90.00
_cell.angle_gamma   90.00
#
_symmetry.space_group_name_H-M   'P 1'
#
loop_
_entity.id
_entity.type
_entity.pdbx_description
1 polymer ?
#
loop_
_entity_poly.entity_id
_entity_poly.type
_entity_poly.pdbx_seq_one_letter_code
_entity_poly.pdbx_strand_id
1 'polypeptide(L)'
;EEQVFWILVVIVEKLLPTEMYGTALEGAIIEQEVLWKYVFGERANNGLNSKRMSQLNAASFMPRDRMPPLSMVTTQWFMTLFVTALPTETWLRVWDAFLYQGEKVLMRVALTLVKLHEDTIVRMTDPM
;
A
#
# COMPACT_ATOMS: atom_id res chain seq x y z
N GLU A 1 -2.00 -27.28 -12.27
CA GLU A 1 -0.77 -26.89 -11.56
C GLU A 1 0.15 -26.04 -12.45
N GLU A 2 0.57 -26.56 -13.61
CA GLU A 2 1.45 -25.84 -14.55
C GLU A 2 0.96 -24.44 -14.95
N GLN A 3 -0.33 -24.29 -15.25
CA GLN A 3 -0.91 -22.97 -15.58
C GLN A 3 -0.76 -21.96 -14.43
N VAL A 4 -0.94 -22.41 -13.19
CA VAL A 4 -0.80 -21.56 -12.00
C VAL A 4 0.64 -21.15 -11.80
N PHE A 5 1.58 -22.06 -12.04
CA PHE A 5 3.01 -21.75 -12.02
C PHE A 5 3.36 -20.64 -13.02
N TRP A 6 2.92 -20.76 -14.27
CA TRP A 6 3.22 -19.74 -15.27
C TRP A 6 2.53 -18.40 -15.00
N ILE A 7 1.33 -18.40 -14.43
CA ILE A 7 0.68 -17.17 -13.98
C ILE A 7 1.49 -16.51 -12.87
N LEU A 8 1.98 -17.28 -11.89
CA LEU A 8 2.82 -16.76 -10.82
C LEU A 8 4.12 -16.15 -11.37
N VAL A 9 4.78 -16.82 -12.32
CA VAL A 9 5.97 -16.29 -13.00
C VAL A 9 5.65 -14.95 -13.68
N VAL A 10 4.54 -14.87 -14.43
CA VAL A 10 4.11 -13.61 -15.07
C VAL A 10 3.82 -12.51 -14.05
N ILE A 11 3.20 -12.85 -12.92
CA ILE A 11 2.94 -11.88 -11.85
C ILE A 11 4.25 -11.29 -11.33
N VAL A 12 5.21 -12.15 -10.97
CA VAL A 12 6.48 -11.74 -10.37
C VAL A 12 7.40 -11.03 -11.36
N GLU A 13 7.47 -11.49 -12.61
CA GLU A 13 8.45 -10.98 -13.58
C GLU A 13 7.93 -9.85 -14.47
N LYS A 14 6.60 -9.74 -14.67
CA LYS A 14 6.03 -8.82 -15.68
C LYS A 14 4.99 -7.85 -15.15
N LEU A 15 4.20 -8.24 -14.14
CA LEU A 15 3.10 -7.40 -13.65
C LEU A 15 3.47 -6.53 -12.46
N LEU A 16 4.41 -6.98 -11.63
CA LEU A 16 4.87 -6.28 -10.44
C LEU A 16 6.13 -5.46 -10.71
N PRO A 17 6.44 -4.48 -9.85
CA PRO A 17 7.65 -3.69 -9.99
C PRO A 17 8.89 -4.58 -9.91
N THR A 18 9.92 -4.22 -10.66
CA THR A 18 11.22 -4.91 -10.61
C THR A 18 11.73 -4.95 -9.17
N GLU A 19 12.34 -6.06 -8.78
CA GLU A 19 12.90 -6.26 -7.43
C GLU A 19 11.88 -6.14 -6.27
N MET A 20 10.57 -6.31 -6.53
CA MET A 20 9.57 -6.35 -5.45
C MET A 20 9.84 -7.50 -4.46
N TYR A 21 10.20 -8.68 -4.98
CA TYR A 21 10.64 -9.83 -4.19
C TYR A 21 12.16 -10.05 -4.26
N GLY A 22 12.91 -9.00 -4.59
CA GLY A 22 14.37 -9.02 -4.62
C GLY A 22 14.97 -9.16 -3.22
N THR A 23 16.28 -9.44 -3.13
CA THR A 23 16.97 -9.63 -1.83
C THR A 23 16.91 -8.39 -0.94
N ALA A 24 16.90 -7.20 -1.56
CA ALA A 24 16.79 -5.92 -0.87
C ALA A 24 15.35 -5.37 -0.82
N LEU A 25 14.37 -6.06 -1.43
CA LEU A 25 12.96 -5.64 -1.50
C LEU A 25 12.78 -4.20 -2.02
N GLU A 26 13.64 -3.75 -2.94
CA GLU A 26 13.67 -2.37 -3.43
C GLU A 26 12.31 -1.95 -3.99
N GLY A 27 11.65 -2.82 -4.76
CA GLY A 27 10.32 -2.55 -5.30
C GLY A 27 9.29 -2.32 -4.20
N ALA A 28 9.34 -3.09 -3.11
CA ALA A 28 8.41 -2.92 -1.99
C ALA A 28 8.68 -1.61 -1.22
N ILE A 29 9.95 -1.24 -1.03
CA ILE A 29 10.34 0.03 -0.39
C ILE A 29 9.86 1.21 -1.24
N ILE A 30 10.04 1.16 -2.56
CA ILE A 30 9.57 2.19 -3.48
C ILE A 30 8.04 2.33 -3.40
N GLU A 31 7.30 1.22 -3.42
CA GLU A 31 5.83 1.25 -3.27
C GLU A 31 5.40 1.89 -1.94
N GLN A 32 6.12 1.62 -0.84
CA GLN A 32 5.89 2.31 0.44
C GLN A 32 6.10 3.81 0.32
N GLU A 33 7.25 4.25 -0.20
CA GLU A 33 7.56 5.68 -0.34
C GLU A 33 6.53 6.40 -1.23
N VAL A 34 6.13 5.76 -2.33
CA VAL A 34 5.12 6.29 -3.25
C VAL A 34 3.76 6.41 -2.55
N LEU A 35 3.34 5.39 -1.79
CA LEU A 35 2.10 5.42 -1.02
C LEU A 35 2.12 6.60 -0.03
N TRP A 36 3.18 6.75 0.74
CA TRP A 36 3.31 7.83 1.72
C TRP A 36 3.35 9.21 1.07
N LYS A 37 3.99 9.33 -0.09
CA LYS A 37 3.98 10.56 -0.88
C LYS A 37 2.56 10.93 -1.34
N TYR A 38 1.70 9.96 -1.67
CA TYR A 38 0.30 10.23 -2.02
C TYR A 38 -0.57 10.53 -0.79
N VAL A 39 -0.30 9.91 0.35
CA VAL A 39 -1.05 10.11 1.59
C VAL A 39 -0.72 11.47 2.23
N PHE A 40 0.55 11.84 2.26
CA PHE A 40 1.04 13.01 2.99
C PHE A 40 1.51 14.18 2.10
N GLY A 41 1.76 13.95 0.82
CA GLY A 41 2.30 14.98 -0.07
C GLY A 41 1.27 16.05 -0.47
N GLU A 42 1.77 17.19 -0.94
CA GLU A 42 0.95 18.33 -1.42
C GLU A 42 0.04 17.99 -2.61
N ARG A 43 0.31 16.87 -3.30
CA ARG A 43 -0.49 16.34 -4.42
C ARG A 43 -1.61 15.41 -4.02
N ALA A 44 -1.95 15.30 -2.73
CA ALA A 44 -3.16 14.63 -2.26
C ALA A 44 -4.41 15.36 -2.79
N ASN A 45 -4.76 15.12 -4.06
CA ASN A 45 -5.85 15.77 -4.77
C ASN A 45 -7.19 15.50 -4.07
N ASN A 46 -7.79 16.59 -3.57
CA ASN A 46 -9.23 16.83 -3.35
C ASN A 46 -10.10 15.75 -2.69
N GLY A 47 -9.54 14.72 -2.05
CA GLY A 47 -10.36 13.65 -1.47
C GLY A 47 -9.78 12.90 -0.28
N LEU A 48 -8.47 12.94 -0.05
CA LEU A 48 -7.85 12.58 1.22
C LEU A 48 -7.60 13.91 1.92
N ASN A 49 -8.05 14.12 3.16
CA ASN A 49 -7.94 15.42 3.83
C ASN A 49 -6.48 15.68 4.21
N SER A 50 -5.69 16.11 3.22
CA SER A 50 -4.27 16.47 3.31
C SER A 50 -3.94 17.28 4.56
N LYS A 51 -4.82 18.19 5.00
CA LYS A 51 -4.64 18.98 6.23
C LYS A 51 -4.71 18.16 7.53
N ARG A 52 -5.59 17.16 7.64
CA ARG A 52 -5.73 16.31 8.84
C ARG A 52 -4.64 15.23 8.90
N MET A 53 -4.32 14.65 7.75
CA MET A 53 -3.25 13.66 7.62
C MET A 53 -1.86 14.31 7.76
N SER A 54 -1.69 15.57 7.31
CA SER A 54 -0.49 16.37 7.59
C SER A 54 -0.35 16.76 9.06
N GLN A 55 -1.45 16.87 9.82
CA GLN A 55 -1.40 17.09 11.27
C GLN A 55 -0.89 15.86 12.02
N LEU A 56 -1.14 14.63 11.53
CA LEU A 56 -0.48 13.43 12.06
C LEU A 56 1.04 13.51 11.87
N ASN A 57 1.53 13.99 10.72
CA ASN A 57 2.97 14.22 10.51
C ASN A 57 3.56 15.34 11.39
N ALA A 58 2.77 16.34 11.78
CA ALA A 58 3.25 17.47 12.58
C ALA A 58 3.18 17.20 14.09
N ALA A 59 2.15 16.49 14.56
CA ALA A 59 2.00 16.09 15.96
C ALA A 59 2.87 14.89 16.31
N SER A 60 3.10 13.99 15.35
CA SER A 60 4.11 12.94 15.40
C SER A 60 5.29 13.41 14.56
N PHE A 61 6.12 14.31 15.12
CA PHE A 61 7.42 14.67 14.56
C PHE A 61 8.19 13.37 14.29
N MET A 62 8.11 12.85 13.07
CA MET A 62 8.77 11.62 12.65
C MET A 62 10.21 11.98 12.31
N PRO A 63 11.21 11.68 13.17
CA PRO A 63 12.56 11.53 12.67
C PRO A 63 12.52 10.45 11.58
N ARG A 64 13.27 10.67 10.48
CA ARG A 64 13.44 9.70 9.38
C ARG A 64 13.83 8.29 9.84
N ASP A 65 14.23 8.14 11.10
CA ASP A 65 14.71 6.90 11.72
C ASP A 65 13.63 6.02 12.36
N ARG A 66 12.34 6.43 12.38
CA ARG A 66 11.24 5.59 12.91
C ARG A 66 10.07 5.55 11.94
N MET A 67 10.10 4.58 11.03
CA MET A 67 8.98 4.26 10.15
C MET A 67 7.75 3.89 11.01
N PRO A 68 6.56 4.46 10.75
CA PRO A 68 5.36 4.20 11.56
C PRO A 68 5.01 2.70 11.60
N PRO A 69 4.33 2.21 12.65
CA PRO A 69 3.73 0.87 12.63
C PRO A 69 2.89 0.61 11.36
N LEU A 70 2.27 1.67 10.84
CA LEU A 70 1.46 1.60 9.63
C LEU A 70 2.26 1.22 8.38
N SER A 71 3.55 1.57 8.28
CA SER A 71 4.39 1.18 7.13
C SER A 71 4.67 -0.32 7.11
N MET A 72 4.76 -0.96 8.28
CA MET A 72 4.92 -2.42 8.35
C MET A 72 3.64 -3.12 7.86
N VAL A 73 2.47 -2.60 8.26
CA VAL A 73 1.16 -3.10 7.82
C VAL A 73 1.00 -2.94 6.31
N THR A 74 1.30 -1.76 5.77
CA THR A 74 1.17 -1.50 4.34
C THR A 74 2.20 -2.29 3.53
N THR A 75 3.42 -2.54 4.04
CA THR A 75 4.38 -3.43 3.39
C THR A 75 3.83 -4.85 3.25
N GLN A 76 3.19 -5.39 4.29
CA GLN A 76 2.55 -6.69 4.22
C GLN A 76 1.45 -6.73 3.13
N TRP A 77 0.71 -5.64 2.93
CA TRP A 77 -0.34 -5.59 1.90
C TRP A 77 0.22 -5.81 0.50
N PHE A 78 1.29 -5.09 0.14
CA PHE A 78 1.92 -5.24 -1.16
C PHE A 78 2.59 -6.62 -1.30
N MET A 79 3.36 -7.06 -0.29
CA MET A 79 4.06 -8.35 -0.32
C MET A 79 3.13 -9.57 -0.39
N THR A 80 1.87 -9.43 0.02
CA THR A 80 0.87 -10.51 -0.05
C THR A 80 -0.23 -10.25 -1.06
N LEU A 81 -0.09 -9.20 -1.90
CA LEU A 81 -1.10 -8.78 -2.88
C LEU A 81 -2.51 -8.71 -2.29
N PHE A 82 -2.62 -8.18 -1.07
CA PHE A 82 -3.84 -8.04 -0.26
C PHE A 82 -4.56 -9.33 0.16
N VAL A 83 -4.04 -10.52 -0.15
CA VAL A 83 -4.68 -11.81 0.17
C VAL A 83 -4.89 -11.98 1.68
N THR A 84 -3.96 -11.47 2.49
CA THR A 84 -4.05 -11.55 3.97
C THR A 84 -4.78 -10.36 4.60
N ALA A 85 -4.98 -9.27 3.85
CA ALA A 85 -5.51 -8.01 4.36
C ALA A 85 -7.02 -7.86 4.16
N LEU A 86 -7.59 -8.57 3.18
CA LEU A 86 -8.99 -8.43 2.77
C LEU A 86 -9.72 -9.78 2.80
N PRO A 87 -11.06 -9.79 2.95
CA PRO A 87 -11.87 -11.00 2.81
C PRO A 87 -11.74 -11.63 1.42
N THR A 88 -11.98 -12.93 1.32
CA THR A 88 -11.78 -13.72 0.08
C THR A 88 -12.44 -13.12 -1.14
N GLU A 89 -13.71 -12.74 -1.02
CA GLU A 89 -14.45 -12.15 -2.12
C GLU A 89 -13.83 -10.81 -2.59
N THR A 90 -13.30 -10.02 -1.66
CA THR A 90 -12.75 -8.70 -1.97
C THR A 90 -11.40 -8.81 -2.65
N TRP A 91 -10.48 -9.63 -2.13
CA TRP A 91 -9.16 -9.76 -2.76
C TRP A 91 -9.24 -10.45 -4.13
N LEU A 92 -10.20 -11.37 -4.36
CA LEU A 92 -10.42 -11.96 -5.68
C LEU A 92 -10.79 -10.90 -6.74
N ARG A 93 -11.68 -9.96 -6.41
CA ARG A 93 -12.03 -8.85 -7.32
C ARG A 93 -10.86 -7.90 -7.56
N VAL A 94 -10.02 -7.69 -6.54
CA VAL A 94 -8.78 -6.92 -6.68
C VAL A 94 -7.83 -7.64 -7.64
N TRP A 95 -7.72 -8.96 -7.54
CA TRP A 95 -6.91 -9.78 -8.44
C TRP A 95 -7.41 -9.76 -9.88
N ASP A 96 -8.72 -9.81 -10.12
CA ASP A 96 -9.29 -9.66 -11.47
C ASP A 96 -8.86 -8.33 -12.11
N ALA A 97 -8.95 -7.23 -11.36
CA ALA A 97 -8.53 -5.93 -11.84
C ALA A 97 -7.01 -5.83 -12.01
N PHE A 98 -6.24 -6.40 -11.08
CA PHE A 98 -4.78 -6.42 -11.11
C PHE A 98 -4.24 -7.19 -12.33
N LEU A 99 -4.76 -8.39 -12.61
CA LEU A 99 -4.35 -9.18 -13.76
C LEU A 99 -4.69 -8.50 -15.10
N TYR A 100 -5.71 -7.64 -15.12
CA TYR A 100 -6.10 -6.89 -16.32
C TYR A 100 -5.38 -5.55 -16.49
N GLN A 101 -5.21 -4.76 -15.42
CA GLN A 101 -4.68 -3.38 -15.49
C GLN A 101 -3.24 -3.24 -14.97
N GLY A 102 -2.70 -4.26 -14.31
CA GLY A 102 -1.37 -4.28 -13.70
C GLY A 102 -1.28 -3.70 -12.29
N GLU A 103 -0.05 -3.55 -11.80
CA GLU A 103 0.32 -3.12 -10.43
C GLU A 103 -0.36 -1.86 -9.90
N LYS A 104 -0.74 -0.91 -10.78
CA LYS A 104 -1.39 0.36 -10.39
C LYS A 104 -2.68 0.14 -9.59
N VAL A 105 -3.33 -1.01 -9.77
CA VAL A 105 -4.51 -1.40 -9.00
C VAL A 105 -4.17 -1.55 -7.52
N LEU A 106 -3.03 -2.16 -7.19
CA LEU A 106 -2.60 -2.39 -5.81
C LEU A 106 -2.42 -1.08 -5.05
N MET A 107 -1.76 -0.10 -5.67
CA MET A 107 -1.61 1.25 -5.11
C MET A 107 -2.97 1.97 -4.93
N ARG A 108 -3.88 1.85 -5.90
CA ARG A 108 -5.24 2.42 -5.77
C ARG A 108 -6.03 1.77 -4.64
N VAL A 109 -5.92 0.46 -4.46
CA VAL A 109 -6.57 -0.27 -3.35
C VAL A 109 -5.98 0.19 -2.02
N ALA A 110 -4.66 0.28 -1.89
CA ALA A 110 -3.99 0.80 -0.70
C ALA A 110 -4.51 2.20 -0.32
N LEU A 111 -4.51 3.13 -1.27
CA LEU A 111 -5.01 4.49 -1.07
C LEU A 111 -6.49 4.52 -0.70
N THR A 112 -7.31 3.64 -1.30
CA THR A 112 -8.73 3.55 -1.00
C THR A 112 -8.97 3.05 0.43
N LEU A 113 -8.20 2.07 0.89
CA LEU A 113 -8.27 1.56 2.26
C LEU A 113 -7.87 2.61 3.29
N VAL A 114 -6.78 3.35 3.02
CA VAL A 114 -6.33 4.47 3.86
C VAL A 114 -7.40 5.56 3.90
N LYS A 115 -7.99 5.90 2.75
CA LYS A 115 -9.06 6.90 2.66
C LYS A 115 -10.33 6.48 3.41
N LEU A 116 -10.72 5.21 3.28
CA LEU A 116 -11.92 4.68 3.94
C LEU A 116 -11.81 4.74 5.47
N HIS A 117 -10.61 4.55 6.00
CA HIS A 117 -10.34 4.55 7.44
C HIS A 117 -9.66 5.84 7.93
N GLU A 118 -9.58 6.87 7.10
CA GLU A 118 -8.86 8.12 7.40
C GLU A 118 -9.35 8.74 8.71
N ASP A 119 -10.67 8.83 8.91
CA ASP A 119 -11.25 9.41 10.12
C ASP A 119 -10.91 8.59 11.38
N THR A 120 -10.83 7.26 11.26
CA THR A 120 -10.45 6.38 12.36
C THR A 120 -8.97 6.52 12.70
N ILE A 121 -8.11 6.53 11.67
CA ILE A 121 -6.66 6.69 11.79
C ILE A 121 -6.32 8.03 12.44
N VAL A 122 -6.97 9.12 12.03
CA VAL A 122 -6.74 10.47 12.59
C VAL A 122 -7.23 10.59 14.03
N ARG A 123 -8.31 9.89 14.40
CA ARG A 123 -8.85 9.92 15.77
C ARG A 123 -8.08 9.02 16.74
N MET A 124 -7.37 8.01 16.22
CA MET A 124 -6.52 7.15 17.03
C MET A 124 -5.36 7.96 17.60
N THR A 125 -5.51 8.36 18.86
CA THR A 125 -4.46 8.98 19.67
C THR A 125 -3.90 7.88 20.57
N ASP A 126 -3.11 6.97 20.00
CA ASP A 126 -2.47 5.93 20.80
C ASP A 126 -1.05 6.39 21.17
N PRO A 127 -0.77 6.71 22.45
CA PRO A 127 0.55 7.07 22.90
C PRO A 127 1.37 5.78 23.08
N MET A 128 1.91 5.24 21.99
CA MET A 128 3.05 4.31 22.12
C MET A 128 4.33 5.07 22.43
#